data_AF-A0A0L0SCE6-F1
#
_entry.id   AF-A0A0L0SCE6-F1
#
_cell.length_a   1.000
_cell.length_b   1.000
_cell.length_c   1.000
_cell.angle_alpha   90.00
_cell.angle_beta   90.00
_cell.angle_gamma   90.00
#
_symmetry.space_group_name_H-M   'P 1'
#
loop_
_entity.id
_entity.type
_entity.pdbx_description
1 polymer ?
#
loop_
_entity_poly.entity_id
_entity_poly.type
_entity_poly.pdbx_seq_one_letter_code
_entity_poly.pdbx_strand_id
1 'polypeptide(L)'
;MTRFTMLSGIAHDPIQRDIFTPLYLGAALYIPTAADIGTPGQLAQWMRTHQVTVTHLTPAMGQLLTAAMSMHGAGATANGGSANQEITSLCNSFFVGDILTKRDVLRLQHLAPNCAVINMYGTTETQRAVSYLRIPPRSADPEWINEQKDVMPAGQGMVDVQLLVINKTGQMCGVGEVGELYVRSSGLAEGYLGLLDATAAKFFVTNPFAAPAAKAEPTPKIPFYHGARDRMYRTGDLGRYRPDGLVECSGRADDQVKLRGFRIELGEIDMYLSQHPRVRENVTLVRRDKDEEQTLVSYIVLTDAHHEGSQHDRGHLRYAVPRDFDDLCASLREFLRHKLPAYAVPAVVCPLRKLPLTPNGKVDKHALPFPDTSLLYGESAAAASSATADEDDFGAAYATLRALWADLLGVPERRLRPDAHFFDMGGHSILATRLTLRVGSDLGVADAPLALVF
;
A
#
# COMPACT_ATOMS: atom_id res chain seq x y z
N MET A 1 -12.90 -30.39 -3.64
CA MET A 1 -13.52 -29.23 -4.34
C MET A 1 -12.63 -28.03 -4.08
N THR A 2 -12.26 -27.29 -5.13
CA THR A 2 -11.45 -26.08 -4.99
C THR A 2 -12.32 -24.95 -4.42
N ARG A 3 -11.80 -24.23 -3.43
CA ARG A 3 -12.48 -23.17 -2.68
C ARG A 3 -11.65 -21.89 -2.74
N PHE A 4 -12.16 -20.90 -3.46
CA PHE A 4 -11.53 -19.58 -3.61
C PHE A 4 -12.12 -18.61 -2.60
N THR A 5 -11.31 -17.65 -2.13
CA THR A 5 -11.81 -16.47 -1.44
C THR A 5 -12.09 -15.34 -2.42
N MET A 6 -13.07 -14.50 -2.09
CA MET A 6 -13.23 -13.15 -2.66
C MET A 6 -12.87 -12.13 -1.60
N LEU A 7 -11.64 -11.61 -1.64
CA LEU A 7 -11.15 -10.60 -0.69
C LEU A 7 -10.99 -9.23 -1.35
N SER A 8 -11.01 -9.18 -2.68
CA SER A 8 -10.91 -7.94 -3.43
C SER A 8 -12.22 -7.14 -3.35
N GLY A 9 -12.12 -5.83 -3.12
CA GLY A 9 -13.26 -4.93 -3.19
C GLY A 9 -13.78 -4.76 -4.63
N ILE A 10 -15.08 -4.45 -4.78
CA ILE A 10 -15.75 -4.32 -6.09
C ILE A 10 -15.19 -3.24 -7.01
N ALA A 11 -14.49 -2.25 -6.44
CA ALA A 11 -13.87 -1.16 -7.18
C ALA A 11 -12.45 -1.50 -7.68
N HIS A 12 -11.93 -2.70 -7.38
CA HIS A 12 -10.56 -3.10 -7.72
C HIS A 12 -10.57 -4.22 -8.75
N ASP A 13 -9.75 -4.07 -9.79
CA ASP A 13 -9.66 -5.01 -10.90
C ASP A 13 -9.34 -6.46 -10.52
N PRO A 14 -8.56 -6.80 -9.47
CA PRO A 14 -8.38 -8.19 -9.03
C PRO A 14 -9.68 -8.95 -8.78
N ILE A 15 -10.80 -8.26 -8.50
CA ILE A 15 -12.11 -8.90 -8.34
C ILE A 15 -12.53 -9.72 -9.56
N GLN A 16 -12.09 -9.33 -10.76
CA GLN A 16 -12.39 -10.09 -11.98
C GLN A 16 -11.80 -11.51 -11.88
N ARG A 17 -10.58 -11.65 -11.36
CA ARG A 17 -9.95 -12.95 -11.15
C ARG A 17 -10.60 -13.70 -9.98
N ASP A 18 -10.89 -13.00 -8.89
CA ASP A 18 -11.54 -13.60 -7.71
C ASP A 18 -12.91 -14.20 -8.04
N ILE A 19 -13.67 -13.59 -8.97
CA ILE A 19 -15.00 -14.09 -9.38
C ILE A 19 -14.90 -15.05 -10.56
N PHE A 20 -14.31 -14.63 -11.68
CA PHE A 20 -14.45 -15.36 -12.94
C PHE A 20 -13.56 -16.61 -13.02
N THR A 21 -12.38 -16.60 -12.39
CA THR A 21 -11.51 -17.80 -12.36
C THR A 21 -12.18 -18.98 -11.66
N PRO A 22 -12.70 -18.86 -10.42
CA PRO A 22 -13.37 -19.99 -9.78
C PRO A 22 -14.61 -20.45 -10.54
N LEU A 23 -15.44 -19.53 -11.04
CA LEU A 23 -16.64 -19.88 -11.81
C LEU A 23 -16.29 -20.64 -13.10
N TYR A 24 -15.22 -20.22 -13.79
CA TYR A 24 -14.74 -20.91 -14.99
C TYR A 24 -14.20 -22.33 -14.67
N LEU A 25 -13.60 -22.52 -13.50
CA LEU A 25 -13.03 -23.81 -13.07
C LEU A 25 -14.05 -24.74 -12.39
N GLY A 26 -15.30 -24.33 -12.20
CA GLY A 26 -16.29 -25.07 -11.42
C GLY A 26 -15.95 -25.14 -9.92
N ALA A 27 -15.16 -24.19 -9.42
CA ALA A 27 -14.80 -24.05 -8.02
C ALA A 27 -15.88 -23.28 -7.23
N ALA A 28 -15.85 -23.39 -5.91
CA ALA A 28 -16.72 -22.60 -5.03
C ALA A 28 -16.04 -21.27 -4.64
N LEU A 29 -16.82 -20.19 -4.65
CA LEU A 29 -16.40 -18.87 -4.19
C LEU A 29 -16.93 -18.63 -2.77
N TYR A 30 -16.03 -18.33 -1.84
CA TYR A 30 -16.35 -18.02 -0.45
C TYR A 30 -16.07 -16.54 -0.19
N ILE A 31 -17.05 -15.84 0.37
CA ILE A 31 -17.01 -14.41 0.60
C ILE A 31 -17.05 -14.17 2.12
N PRO A 32 -15.94 -13.76 2.74
CA PRO A 32 -15.92 -13.44 4.15
C PRO A 32 -16.63 -12.11 4.41
N THR A 33 -17.13 -11.95 5.64
CA THR A 33 -17.74 -10.68 6.09
C THR A 33 -16.67 -9.65 6.42
N ALA A 34 -17.07 -8.38 6.56
CA ALA A 34 -16.15 -7.32 7.00
C ALA A 34 -15.55 -7.60 8.40
N ALA A 35 -16.32 -8.25 9.29
CA ALA A 35 -15.85 -8.64 10.62
C ALA A 35 -14.75 -9.71 10.54
N ASP A 36 -14.92 -10.71 9.66
CA ASP A 36 -13.92 -11.76 9.43
C ASP A 36 -12.58 -11.18 8.95
N ILE A 37 -12.62 -10.16 8.07
CA ILE A 37 -11.42 -9.53 7.49
C ILE A 37 -10.75 -8.56 8.47
N GLY A 38 -11.56 -7.72 9.13
CA GLY A 38 -11.06 -6.62 9.96
C GLY A 38 -10.49 -7.06 11.29
N THR A 39 -10.89 -8.21 11.81
CA THR A 39 -10.46 -8.68 13.14
C THR A 39 -9.23 -9.59 13.05
N PRO A 40 -8.12 -9.27 13.72
CA PRO A 40 -6.90 -10.07 13.65
C PRO A 40 -7.10 -11.52 14.04
N GLY A 41 -6.58 -12.43 13.22
CA GLY A 41 -6.70 -13.87 13.43
C GLY A 41 -8.05 -14.48 13.03
N GLN A 42 -9.13 -13.69 12.97
CA GLN A 42 -10.44 -14.20 12.55
C GLN A 42 -10.42 -14.66 11.09
N LEU A 43 -9.79 -13.92 10.17
CA LEU A 43 -9.68 -14.34 8.78
C LEU A 43 -8.99 -15.70 8.64
N ALA A 44 -7.90 -15.93 9.39
CA ALA A 44 -7.21 -17.21 9.38
C ALA A 44 -8.09 -18.35 9.91
N GLN A 45 -8.83 -18.10 10.99
CA GLN A 45 -9.78 -19.06 11.54
C GLN A 45 -10.91 -19.36 10.56
N TRP A 46 -11.48 -18.33 9.95
CA TRP A 46 -12.51 -18.46 8.93
C TRP A 46 -12.02 -19.29 7.74
N MET A 47 -10.80 -19.05 7.26
CA MET A 47 -10.20 -19.82 6.16
C MET A 47 -9.99 -21.30 6.54
N ARG A 48 -9.61 -21.60 7.80
CA ARG A 48 -9.53 -22.98 8.32
C ARG A 48 -10.89 -23.65 8.35
N THR A 49 -11.91 -23.00 8.93
CA THR A 49 -13.27 -23.54 9.04
C THR A 49 -13.84 -23.89 7.66
N HIS A 50 -13.63 -23.00 6.67
CA HIS A 50 -14.13 -23.19 5.31
C HIS A 50 -13.19 -24.02 4.42
N GLN A 51 -12.04 -24.46 4.95
CA GLN A 51 -11.05 -25.27 4.23
C GLN A 51 -10.66 -24.66 2.88
N VAL A 52 -10.37 -23.37 2.90
CA VAL A 52 -10.01 -22.57 1.72
C VAL A 52 -8.75 -23.14 1.06
N THR A 53 -8.76 -23.25 -0.27
CA THR A 53 -7.64 -23.81 -1.04
C THR A 53 -6.87 -22.77 -1.86
N VAL A 54 -7.54 -21.68 -2.24
CA VAL A 54 -6.93 -20.60 -3.03
C VAL A 54 -7.36 -19.25 -2.48
N THR A 55 -6.42 -18.32 -2.35
CA THR A 55 -6.70 -16.94 -1.91
C THR A 55 -5.95 -15.91 -2.73
N HIS A 56 -6.52 -14.72 -2.84
CA HIS A 56 -5.89 -13.55 -3.44
C HIS A 56 -5.74 -12.46 -2.39
N LEU A 57 -4.53 -11.90 -2.28
CA LEU A 57 -4.15 -10.99 -1.22
C LEU A 57 -3.38 -9.80 -1.78
N THR A 58 -3.51 -8.65 -1.14
CA THR A 58 -2.43 -7.67 -1.15
C THR A 58 -1.40 -8.04 -0.08
N PRO A 59 -0.14 -7.58 -0.16
CA PRO A 59 0.83 -7.78 0.91
C PRO A 59 0.29 -7.32 2.28
N ALA A 60 -0.41 -6.17 2.33
CA ALA A 60 -1.06 -5.68 3.55
C ALA A 60 -2.12 -6.65 4.10
N MET A 61 -2.97 -7.21 3.23
CA MET A 61 -3.96 -8.21 3.66
C MET A 61 -3.30 -9.50 4.15
N GLY A 62 -2.19 -9.92 3.53
CA GLY A 62 -1.39 -11.06 4.01
C GLY A 62 -0.77 -10.81 5.39
N GLN A 63 -0.37 -9.57 5.69
CA GLN A 63 0.09 -9.18 7.02
C GLN A 63 -1.02 -9.25 8.06
N LEU A 64 -2.24 -8.80 7.72
CA LEU A 64 -3.42 -8.95 8.59
C LEU A 64 -3.74 -10.42 8.86
N LEU A 65 -3.73 -11.24 7.81
CA LEU A 65 -3.95 -12.69 7.90
C LEU A 65 -2.95 -13.38 8.84
N THR A 66 -1.69 -12.91 8.84
CA THR A 66 -0.59 -13.49 9.63
C THR A 66 -0.35 -12.79 10.97
N ALA A 67 -1.12 -11.74 11.31
CA ALA A 67 -0.89 -10.91 12.49
C ALA A 67 -1.00 -11.70 13.81
N ALA A 68 -1.96 -12.62 13.92
CA ALA A 68 -2.18 -13.42 15.13
C ALA A 68 -0.99 -14.33 15.50
N MET A 69 -0.21 -14.79 14.52
CA MET A 69 0.98 -15.62 14.79
C MET A 69 2.13 -14.83 15.42
N SER A 70 2.20 -13.52 15.19
CA SER A 70 3.31 -12.69 15.70
C SER A 70 3.27 -12.49 17.21
N MET A 71 2.11 -12.69 17.86
CA MET A 71 1.92 -12.48 19.30
C MET A 71 2.22 -13.71 20.15
N HIS A 72 2.16 -14.92 19.59
CA HIS A 72 2.41 -16.16 20.35
C HIS A 72 3.91 -16.52 20.44
N GLY A 73 4.78 -15.82 19.71
CA GLY A 73 6.23 -16.05 19.70
C GLY A 73 7.01 -15.45 20.87
N ALA A 74 6.36 -14.68 21.77
CA ALA A 74 7.04 -13.94 22.83
C ALA A 74 6.67 -14.35 24.28
N GLY A 75 5.81 -15.36 24.50
CA GLY A 75 5.42 -15.69 25.88
C GLY A 75 4.56 -16.93 26.16
N ALA A 76 4.38 -17.87 25.23
CA ALA A 76 3.54 -19.05 25.50
C ALA A 76 4.38 -20.27 25.90
N THR A 77 4.77 -20.36 27.17
CA THR A 77 4.99 -21.65 27.84
C THR A 77 3.88 -21.89 28.85
N ALA A 78 3.45 -23.16 28.90
CA ALA A 78 2.62 -23.76 29.95
C ALA A 78 1.17 -23.24 30.07
N ASN A 79 0.30 -23.67 29.14
CA ASN A 79 -0.87 -24.50 29.49
C ASN A 79 -1.52 -25.04 28.21
N GLY A 80 -1.92 -26.31 28.26
CA GLY A 80 -2.17 -27.16 27.09
C GLY A 80 -3.23 -26.65 26.11
N GLY A 81 -2.87 -26.65 24.83
CA GLY A 81 -3.74 -26.27 23.74
C GLY A 81 -3.02 -25.77 22.49
N SER A 82 -1.88 -26.37 22.10
CA SER A 82 -1.28 -26.13 20.78
C SER A 82 -2.13 -26.81 19.69
N ALA A 83 -3.38 -26.37 19.53
CA ALA A 83 -4.15 -26.68 18.33
C ALA A 83 -3.41 -26.02 17.16
N ASN A 84 -2.99 -26.83 16.19
CA ASN A 84 -2.22 -26.40 15.04
C ASN A 84 -2.95 -25.23 14.33
N GLN A 85 -2.44 -24.01 14.45
CA GLN A 85 -3.04 -22.81 13.85
C GLN A 85 -2.80 -22.73 12.33
N GLU A 86 -2.15 -23.73 11.75
CA GLU A 86 -1.87 -23.80 10.33
C GLU A 86 -3.15 -23.94 9.47
N ILE A 87 -3.12 -23.32 8.29
CA ILE A 87 -4.12 -23.48 7.23
C ILE A 87 -3.57 -24.51 6.24
N THR A 88 -3.62 -25.80 6.61
CA THR A 88 -3.04 -26.90 5.81
C THR A 88 -3.75 -27.14 4.49
N SER A 89 -5.01 -26.69 4.36
CA SER A 89 -5.84 -26.77 3.16
C SER A 89 -5.47 -25.73 2.09
N LEU A 90 -4.76 -24.66 2.45
CA LEU A 90 -4.41 -23.60 1.51
C LEU A 90 -3.25 -24.07 0.60
N CYS A 91 -3.50 -24.13 -0.70
CA CYS A 91 -2.55 -24.63 -1.70
C CYS A 91 -1.89 -23.50 -2.50
N ASN A 92 -2.62 -22.42 -2.80
CA ASN A 92 -2.09 -21.30 -3.57
C ASN A 92 -2.54 -19.96 -2.98
N SER A 93 -1.60 -19.04 -2.84
CA SER A 93 -1.86 -17.66 -2.44
C SER A 93 -1.24 -16.71 -3.43
N PHE A 94 -2.06 -15.83 -3.98
CA PHE A 94 -1.69 -14.90 -5.03
C PHE A 94 -1.58 -13.50 -4.47
N PHE A 95 -0.39 -12.91 -4.52
CA PHE A 95 -0.12 -11.55 -4.07
C PHE A 95 -0.05 -10.58 -5.23
N VAL A 96 -0.70 -9.43 -5.11
CA VAL A 96 -0.67 -8.37 -6.12
C VAL A 96 -0.91 -7.00 -5.49
N GLY A 97 -0.49 -5.94 -6.19
CA GLY A 97 -0.87 -4.56 -5.86
C GLY A 97 0.15 -3.80 -5.03
N ASP A 98 1.14 -4.47 -4.43
CA ASP A 98 2.23 -3.82 -3.71
C ASP A 98 3.50 -4.70 -3.71
N ILE A 99 4.58 -4.18 -3.12
CA ILE A 99 5.84 -4.91 -2.94
C ILE A 99 5.62 -6.09 -2.00
N LEU A 100 5.91 -7.31 -2.47
CA LEU A 100 5.93 -8.50 -1.64
C LEU A 100 7.34 -8.70 -1.07
N THR A 101 7.45 -8.80 0.26
CA THR A 101 8.74 -8.99 0.92
C THR A 101 8.99 -10.44 1.30
N LYS A 102 10.26 -10.80 1.49
CA LYS A 102 10.71 -12.08 2.07
C LYS A 102 10.05 -12.35 3.41
N ARG A 103 9.88 -11.33 4.24
CA ARG A 103 9.19 -11.40 5.53
C ARG A 103 7.72 -11.79 5.37
N ASP A 104 7.01 -11.19 4.42
CA ASP A 104 5.59 -11.51 4.17
C ASP A 104 5.43 -12.96 3.72
N VAL A 105 6.29 -13.41 2.80
CA VAL A 105 6.32 -14.80 2.31
C VAL A 105 6.58 -15.78 3.45
N LEU A 106 7.61 -15.53 4.27
CA LEU A 106 7.94 -16.37 5.42
C LEU A 106 6.76 -16.48 6.39
N ARG A 107 6.12 -15.36 6.73
CA ARG A 107 4.95 -15.37 7.63
C ARG A 107 3.82 -16.22 7.08
N LEU A 108 3.50 -16.09 5.80
CA LEU A 108 2.48 -16.91 5.17
C LEU A 108 2.88 -18.39 5.11
N GLN A 109 4.15 -18.70 4.80
CA GLN A 109 4.64 -20.07 4.76
C GLN A 109 4.62 -20.77 6.12
N HIS A 110 4.77 -20.04 7.23
CA HIS A 110 4.56 -20.63 8.57
C HIS A 110 3.07 -20.84 8.85
N LEU A 111 2.19 -19.94 8.40
CA LEU A 111 0.74 -20.09 8.58
C LEU A 111 0.17 -21.21 7.68
N ALA A 112 0.71 -21.40 6.49
CA ALA A 112 0.22 -22.33 5.48
C ALA A 112 1.40 -23.04 4.79
N PRO A 113 1.99 -24.07 5.42
CA PRO A 113 3.23 -24.68 4.94
C PRO A 113 3.13 -25.35 3.57
N ASN A 114 1.93 -25.78 3.19
CA ASN A 114 1.64 -26.40 1.89
C ASN A 114 1.28 -25.40 0.79
N CYS A 115 1.23 -24.10 1.10
CA CYS A 115 0.83 -23.07 0.16
C CYS A 115 2.00 -22.62 -0.72
N ALA A 116 1.86 -22.73 -2.04
CA ALA A 116 2.70 -22.00 -2.97
C ALA A 116 2.30 -20.51 -2.96
N VAL A 117 3.29 -19.62 -2.98
CA VAL A 117 3.05 -18.17 -3.04
C VAL A 117 3.34 -17.68 -4.45
N ILE A 118 2.39 -16.96 -5.06
CA ILE A 118 2.52 -16.44 -6.41
C ILE A 118 2.53 -14.92 -6.29
N ASN A 119 3.72 -14.31 -6.40
CA ASN A 119 3.83 -12.87 -6.51
C ASN A 119 3.47 -12.46 -7.94
N MET A 120 2.47 -11.62 -8.13
CA MET A 120 2.09 -11.10 -9.43
C MET A 120 2.37 -9.61 -9.51
N TYR A 121 2.81 -9.18 -10.70
CA TYR A 121 2.98 -7.78 -11.02
C TYR A 121 2.14 -7.42 -12.24
N GLY A 122 1.45 -6.29 -12.11
CA GLY A 122 0.59 -5.71 -13.13
C GLY A 122 0.05 -4.37 -12.68
N THR A 123 -0.58 -3.70 -13.63
CA THR A 123 -1.36 -2.48 -13.46
C THR A 123 -2.77 -2.74 -13.95
N THR A 124 -3.72 -1.86 -13.66
CA THR A 124 -5.10 -1.97 -14.16
C THR A 124 -5.15 -2.04 -15.69
N GLU A 125 -4.23 -1.36 -16.36
CA GLU A 125 -4.07 -1.37 -17.81
C GLU A 125 -3.57 -2.73 -18.37
N THR A 126 -3.08 -3.63 -17.51
CA THR A 126 -2.48 -4.91 -17.87
C THR A 126 -3.18 -6.09 -17.19
N GLN A 127 -4.47 -5.97 -16.86
CA GLN A 127 -5.16 -6.93 -15.99
C GLN A 127 -5.15 -8.39 -16.49
N ARG A 128 -5.07 -8.62 -17.82
CA ARG A 128 -4.90 -9.96 -18.42
C ARG A 128 -3.47 -10.28 -18.85
N ALA A 129 -2.55 -9.35 -18.65
CA ALA A 129 -1.17 -9.38 -19.12
C ALA A 129 -0.20 -9.12 -17.96
N VAL A 130 -0.25 -9.98 -16.95
CA VAL A 130 0.57 -9.85 -15.73
C VAL A 130 1.84 -10.69 -15.83
N SER A 131 2.83 -10.34 -15.01
CA SER A 131 3.96 -11.20 -14.72
C SER A 131 3.80 -11.88 -13.36
N TYR A 132 4.59 -12.91 -13.12
CA TYR A 132 4.57 -13.64 -11.87
C TYR A 132 5.92 -14.23 -11.49
N LEU A 133 6.12 -14.41 -10.18
CA LEU A 133 7.10 -15.28 -9.58
C LEU A 133 6.35 -16.33 -8.76
N ARG A 134 6.60 -17.61 -9.05
CA ARG A 134 6.10 -18.72 -8.23
C ARG A 134 7.15 -19.10 -7.20
N ILE A 135 6.77 -18.97 -5.94
CA ILE A 135 7.54 -19.34 -4.76
C ILE A 135 7.02 -20.71 -4.29
N PRO A 136 7.89 -21.72 -4.11
CA PRO A 136 7.46 -23.05 -3.72
C PRO A 136 6.84 -23.08 -2.30
N PRO A 137 5.98 -24.07 -2.01
CA PRO A 137 5.56 -24.35 -0.65
C PRO A 137 6.77 -24.65 0.25
N ARG A 138 6.70 -24.20 1.51
CA ARG A 138 7.76 -24.49 2.48
C ARG A 138 7.92 -25.98 2.74
N SER A 139 6.83 -26.74 2.72
CA SER A 139 6.86 -28.19 2.89
C SER A 139 7.57 -28.92 1.73
N ALA A 140 7.70 -28.28 0.56
CA ALA A 140 8.40 -28.83 -0.59
C ALA A 140 9.86 -28.38 -0.67
N ASP A 141 10.14 -27.11 -0.35
CA ASP A 141 11.49 -26.54 -0.37
C ASP A 141 11.63 -25.44 0.71
N PRO A 142 12.07 -25.79 1.93
CA PRO A 142 12.17 -24.83 3.04
C PRO A 142 13.34 -23.85 2.90
N GLU A 143 14.35 -24.17 2.08
CA GLU A 143 15.58 -23.39 1.96
C GLU A 143 15.53 -22.36 0.83
N TRP A 144 14.66 -22.55 -0.17
CA TRP A 144 14.52 -21.64 -1.32
C TRP A 144 14.48 -20.15 -0.96
N ILE A 145 13.76 -19.83 0.12
CA ILE A 145 13.55 -18.45 0.56
C ILE A 145 14.84 -17.81 1.11
N ASN A 146 15.76 -18.61 1.64
CA ASN A 146 16.99 -18.13 2.26
C ASN A 146 17.93 -17.50 1.22
N GLU A 147 17.91 -17.99 -0.01
CA GLU A 147 18.70 -17.48 -1.15
C GLU A 147 18.12 -16.20 -1.78
N GLN A 148 16.90 -15.81 -1.39
CA GLN A 148 16.24 -14.63 -1.95
C GLN A 148 16.62 -13.34 -1.21
N LYS A 149 16.60 -12.23 -1.96
CA LYS A 149 16.66 -10.86 -1.44
C LYS A 149 15.39 -10.52 -0.65
N ASP A 150 15.40 -9.39 0.05
CA ASP A 150 14.27 -8.94 0.88
C ASP A 150 13.00 -8.60 0.08
N VAL A 151 13.14 -8.21 -1.18
CA VAL A 151 12.01 -7.90 -2.07
C VAL A 151 11.92 -8.96 -3.16
N MET A 152 10.72 -9.54 -3.30
CA MET A 152 10.45 -10.52 -4.35
C MET A 152 10.39 -9.83 -5.72
N PRO A 153 11.03 -10.38 -6.77
CA PRO A 153 10.95 -9.81 -8.11
C PRO A 153 9.52 -9.85 -8.66
N ALA A 154 9.23 -8.97 -9.62
CA ALA A 154 8.02 -9.04 -10.45
C ALA A 154 7.96 -10.33 -11.29
N GLY A 155 9.11 -10.97 -11.46
CA GLY A 155 9.24 -12.31 -12.03
C GLY A 155 9.28 -12.27 -13.55
N GLN A 156 8.59 -13.22 -14.18
CA GLN A 156 8.52 -13.37 -15.63
C GLN A 156 7.09 -13.16 -16.12
N GLY A 157 6.93 -12.72 -17.38
CA GLY A 157 5.61 -12.61 -17.99
C GLY A 157 4.87 -13.96 -18.03
N MET A 158 3.55 -13.92 -17.90
CA MET A 158 2.72 -15.07 -18.27
C MET A 158 2.85 -15.40 -19.77
N VAL A 159 2.24 -16.51 -20.21
CA VAL A 159 2.10 -16.84 -21.63
C VAL A 159 1.56 -15.61 -22.38
N ASP A 160 2.22 -15.26 -23.48
CA ASP A 160 1.92 -14.09 -24.32
C ASP A 160 2.08 -12.72 -23.64
N VAL A 161 2.87 -12.64 -22.56
CA VAL A 161 3.23 -11.39 -21.88
C VAL A 161 4.75 -11.22 -21.87
N GLN A 162 5.24 -10.10 -22.37
CA GLN A 162 6.66 -9.74 -22.28
C GLN A 162 6.83 -8.52 -21.37
N LEU A 163 7.74 -8.63 -20.40
CA LEU A 163 8.23 -7.49 -19.65
C LEU A 163 9.49 -6.94 -20.35
N LEU A 164 9.40 -5.69 -20.79
CA LEU A 164 10.46 -4.99 -21.49
C LEU A 164 11.03 -3.90 -20.56
N VAL A 165 12.35 -3.86 -20.38
CA VAL A 165 13.03 -2.77 -19.64
C VAL A 165 13.64 -1.83 -20.67
N ILE A 166 13.19 -0.58 -20.70
CA ILE A 166 13.52 0.41 -21.73
C ILE A 166 14.22 1.61 -21.10
N ASN A 167 15.38 2.00 -21.64
CA ASN A 167 16.11 3.17 -21.16
C ASN A 167 15.49 4.49 -21.66
N LYS A 168 16.06 5.62 -21.24
CA LYS A 168 15.57 6.96 -21.61
C LYS A 168 15.69 7.31 -23.09
N THR A 169 16.55 6.61 -23.84
CA THR A 169 16.71 6.81 -25.30
C THR A 169 15.80 5.92 -26.11
N GLY A 170 14.95 5.10 -25.47
CA GLY A 170 14.07 4.17 -26.16
C GLY A 170 14.83 2.96 -26.70
N GLN A 171 15.76 2.40 -25.92
CA GLN A 171 16.45 1.16 -26.27
C GLN A 171 16.26 0.12 -25.16
N MET A 172 16.29 -1.16 -25.53
CA MET A 172 16.25 -2.26 -24.56
C MET A 172 17.46 -2.20 -23.64
N CYS A 173 17.22 -2.27 -22.33
CA CYS A 173 18.25 -2.40 -21.31
C CYS A 173 18.87 -3.80 -21.30
N GLY A 174 20.16 -3.87 -21.00
CA GLY A 174 20.85 -5.12 -20.65
C GLY A 174 20.53 -5.62 -19.24
N VAL A 175 21.08 -6.78 -18.88
CA VAL A 175 21.01 -7.32 -17.52
C VAL A 175 21.64 -6.33 -16.54
N GLY A 176 20.92 -5.99 -15.46
CA GLY A 176 21.36 -5.08 -14.42
C GLY A 176 21.14 -3.58 -14.71
N GLU A 177 20.87 -3.19 -15.96
CA GLU A 177 20.60 -1.80 -16.32
C GLU A 177 19.19 -1.38 -15.91
N VAL A 178 19.07 -0.21 -15.28
CA VAL A 178 17.78 0.34 -14.85
C VAL A 178 17.12 1.09 -16.00
N GLY A 179 15.86 0.73 -16.26
CA GLY A 179 14.99 1.39 -17.22
C GLY A 179 13.55 1.39 -16.76
N GLU A 180 12.68 1.95 -17.59
CA GLU A 180 11.23 1.93 -17.40
C GLU A 180 10.65 0.61 -17.91
N LEU A 181 9.70 0.06 -17.16
CA LEU A 181 9.01 -1.19 -17.50
C LEU A 181 7.89 -0.94 -18.50
N TYR A 182 7.86 -1.78 -19.52
CA TYR A 182 6.82 -1.85 -20.53
C TYR A 182 6.25 -3.27 -20.52
N VAL A 183 4.95 -3.37 -20.71
CA VAL A 183 4.27 -4.67 -20.88
C VAL A 183 3.84 -4.78 -22.33
N ARG A 184 4.33 -5.80 -23.03
CA ARG A 184 3.87 -6.14 -24.39
C ARG A 184 2.97 -7.37 -24.32
N SER A 185 1.74 -7.23 -24.79
CA SER A 185 0.78 -8.34 -24.84
C SER A 185 -0.44 -7.99 -25.69
N SER A 186 -1.16 -9.02 -26.14
CA SER A 186 -2.52 -8.88 -26.68
C SER A 186 -3.59 -8.67 -25.58
N GLY A 187 -3.24 -8.92 -24.32
CA GLY A 187 -4.12 -8.80 -23.16
C GLY A 187 -4.23 -7.40 -22.54
N LEU A 188 -3.63 -6.37 -23.15
CA LEU A 188 -3.67 -4.99 -22.65
C LEU A 188 -5.08 -4.37 -22.74
N ALA A 189 -5.40 -3.47 -21.79
CA ALA A 189 -6.63 -2.68 -21.79
C ALA A 189 -6.78 -1.87 -23.08
N GLU A 190 -8.01 -1.61 -23.51
CA GLU A 190 -8.27 -0.91 -24.78
C GLU A 190 -7.70 0.52 -24.77
N GLY A 191 -7.76 1.19 -23.61
CA GLY A 191 -7.23 2.52 -23.38
C GLY A 191 -7.95 3.19 -22.21
N TYR A 192 -7.81 4.51 -22.11
CA TYR A 192 -8.53 5.34 -21.15
C TYR A 192 -9.78 5.92 -21.79
N LEU A 193 -10.93 5.72 -21.14
CA LEU A 193 -12.23 6.19 -21.64
C LEU A 193 -12.23 7.72 -21.77
N GLY A 194 -12.51 8.23 -22.97
CA GLY A 194 -12.59 9.67 -23.24
C GLY A 194 -11.24 10.41 -23.29
N LEU A 195 -10.11 9.72 -23.08
CA LEU A 195 -8.78 10.31 -23.00
C LEU A 195 -7.86 9.73 -24.09
N LEU A 196 -8.12 10.13 -25.34
CA LEU A 196 -7.40 9.61 -26.50
C LEU A 196 -5.90 9.94 -26.46
N ASP A 197 -5.53 11.15 -26.08
CA ASP A 197 -4.12 11.57 -26.01
C ASP A 197 -3.34 10.80 -24.94
N ALA A 198 -3.93 10.62 -23.76
CA ALA A 198 -3.33 9.80 -22.70
C ALA A 198 -3.20 8.34 -23.13
N THR A 199 -4.20 7.82 -23.85
CA THR A 199 -4.17 6.46 -24.41
C THR A 199 -3.02 6.32 -25.41
N ALA A 200 -2.89 7.24 -26.36
CA ALA A 200 -1.81 7.21 -27.35
C ALA A 200 -0.42 7.38 -26.71
N ALA A 201 -0.32 8.16 -25.63
CA ALA A 201 0.94 8.38 -24.90
C ALA A 201 1.39 7.18 -24.06
N LYS A 202 0.48 6.25 -23.73
CA LYS A 202 0.76 5.09 -22.86
C LYS A 202 0.68 3.75 -23.58
N PHE A 203 -0.18 3.62 -24.59
CA PHE A 203 -0.43 2.39 -25.35
C PHE A 203 0.06 2.52 -26.79
N PHE A 204 1.16 1.85 -27.10
CA PHE A 204 1.84 1.90 -28.39
C PHE A 204 1.44 0.69 -29.25
N VAL A 205 1.05 0.94 -30.50
CA VAL A 205 0.61 -0.11 -31.45
C VAL A 205 1.76 -0.64 -32.28
N THR A 206 2.78 0.17 -32.54
CA THR A 206 3.98 -0.22 -33.26
C THR A 206 5.09 -0.53 -32.25
N ASN A 207 5.82 -1.63 -32.42
CA ASN A 207 7.05 -1.86 -31.67
C ASN A 207 8.13 -0.88 -32.17
N PRO A 208 8.47 0.21 -31.45
CA PRO A 208 9.48 1.16 -31.90
C PRO A 208 10.91 0.60 -31.76
N PHE A 209 11.05 -0.61 -31.21
CA PHE A 209 12.32 -1.31 -31.01
C PHE A 209 12.51 -2.49 -31.97
N ALA A 210 11.60 -2.67 -32.92
CA ALA A 210 11.81 -3.60 -34.04
C ALA A 210 12.92 -3.02 -34.94
N ALA A 211 13.93 -3.84 -35.27
CA ALA A 211 14.93 -3.45 -36.27
C ALA A 211 14.22 -3.01 -37.56
N PRO A 212 14.71 -1.96 -38.27
CA PRO A 212 14.14 -1.57 -39.55
C PRO A 212 14.08 -2.81 -40.42
N ALA A 213 12.89 -3.12 -40.93
CA ALA A 213 12.63 -4.34 -41.69
C ALA A 213 13.72 -4.48 -42.76
N ALA A 214 14.70 -5.35 -42.51
CA ALA A 214 15.53 -5.89 -43.58
C ALA A 214 14.52 -6.45 -44.57
N LYS A 215 14.59 -6.02 -45.84
CA LYS A 215 13.72 -6.47 -46.92
C LYS A 215 13.56 -7.98 -46.82
N ALA A 216 12.48 -8.43 -46.19
CA ALA A 216 12.29 -9.81 -45.87
C ALA A 216 11.58 -10.42 -47.06
N GLU A 217 12.23 -11.39 -47.69
CA GLU A 217 11.54 -12.43 -48.43
C GLU A 217 10.34 -12.96 -47.63
N PRO A 218 9.30 -13.48 -48.31
CA PRO A 218 8.20 -14.08 -47.58
C PRO A 218 8.74 -15.26 -46.76
N THR A 219 8.43 -15.22 -45.46
CA THR A 219 8.59 -16.23 -44.39
C THR A 219 9.96 -16.37 -43.69
N PRO A 220 10.01 -16.68 -42.36
CA PRO A 220 9.01 -17.37 -41.54
C PRO A 220 8.39 -16.54 -40.39
N LYS A 221 7.26 -17.01 -39.88
CA LYS A 221 6.59 -16.52 -38.66
C LYS A 221 7.61 -16.34 -37.53
N ILE A 222 7.81 -15.11 -37.07
CA ILE A 222 8.33 -14.86 -35.72
C ILE A 222 7.33 -15.55 -34.77
N PRO A 223 7.75 -16.43 -33.83
CA PRO A 223 6.81 -17.33 -33.12
C PRO A 223 5.75 -16.64 -32.26
N PHE A 224 5.86 -15.32 -32.06
CA PHE A 224 5.12 -14.57 -31.04
C PHE A 224 4.30 -13.38 -31.59
N TYR A 225 4.19 -13.23 -32.92
CA TYR A 225 3.36 -12.18 -33.54
C TYR A 225 1.96 -12.74 -33.90
N HIS A 226 0.91 -12.29 -33.20
CA HIS A 226 -0.45 -12.84 -33.32
C HIS A 226 -1.53 -11.84 -33.82
N GLY A 227 -1.15 -10.66 -34.33
CA GLY A 227 -2.09 -9.74 -35.02
C GLY A 227 -2.42 -8.46 -34.26
N ALA A 228 -3.56 -7.84 -34.60
CA ALA A 228 -3.91 -6.42 -34.38
C ALA A 228 -3.93 -5.89 -32.92
N ARG A 229 -3.69 -6.74 -31.91
CA ARG A 229 -3.68 -6.36 -30.49
C ARG A 229 -2.32 -6.49 -29.82
N ASP A 230 -1.27 -6.90 -30.53
CA ASP A 230 0.11 -6.90 -30.03
C ASP A 230 0.60 -5.45 -29.80
N ARG A 231 0.30 -4.93 -28.61
CA ARG A 231 0.56 -3.55 -28.19
C ARG A 231 1.52 -3.55 -27.02
N MET A 232 2.09 -2.39 -26.75
CA MET A 232 2.92 -2.15 -25.58
C MET A 232 2.30 -1.08 -24.68
N TYR A 233 2.33 -1.31 -23.38
CA TYR A 233 1.91 -0.35 -22.37
C TYR A 233 3.10 0.12 -21.54
N ARG A 234 3.30 1.43 -21.47
CA ARG A 234 4.32 2.09 -20.64
C ARG A 234 3.82 2.23 -19.21
N THR A 235 4.37 1.44 -18.29
CA THR A 235 3.81 1.34 -16.93
C THR A 235 4.13 2.54 -16.04
N GLY A 236 5.23 3.25 -16.31
CA GLY A 236 5.78 4.24 -15.38
C GLY A 236 6.59 3.64 -14.23
N ASP A 237 6.69 2.32 -14.12
CA ASP A 237 7.53 1.66 -13.11
C ASP A 237 8.98 1.57 -13.59
N LEU A 238 9.94 1.70 -12.68
CA LEU A 238 11.35 1.43 -12.96
C LEU A 238 11.69 -0.01 -12.57
N GLY A 239 12.60 -0.61 -13.32
CA GLY A 239 13.10 -1.94 -13.01
C GLY A 239 14.34 -2.30 -13.83
N ARG A 240 14.76 -3.55 -13.67
CA ARG A 240 15.89 -4.14 -14.41
C ARG A 240 15.76 -5.64 -14.53
N TYR A 241 16.41 -6.20 -15.53
CA TYR A 241 16.59 -7.65 -15.65
C TYR A 241 17.63 -8.15 -14.65
N ARG A 242 17.33 -9.28 -14.01
CA ARG A 242 18.29 -10.07 -13.24
C ARG A 242 19.06 -11.03 -14.17
N PRO A 243 20.22 -11.55 -13.72
CA PRO A 243 20.96 -12.58 -14.45
C PRO A 243 20.18 -13.86 -14.72
N ASP A 244 19.19 -14.18 -13.88
CA ASP A 244 18.29 -15.33 -14.04
C ASP A 244 17.12 -15.06 -15.02
N GLY A 245 17.08 -13.88 -15.64
CA GLY A 245 16.05 -13.49 -16.61
C GLY A 245 14.76 -12.91 -15.98
N LEU A 246 14.64 -12.92 -14.66
CA LEU A 246 13.50 -12.31 -13.98
C LEU A 246 13.62 -10.78 -13.93
N VAL A 247 12.48 -10.08 -13.78
CA VAL A 247 12.44 -8.62 -13.64
C VAL A 247 12.30 -8.22 -12.18
N GLU A 248 13.15 -7.30 -11.73
CA GLU A 248 13.02 -6.60 -10.44
C GLU A 248 12.42 -5.21 -10.66
N CYS A 249 11.41 -4.85 -9.86
CA CYS A 249 10.91 -3.47 -9.77
C CYS A 249 11.72 -2.69 -8.73
N SER A 250 12.10 -1.46 -9.07
CA SER A 250 12.91 -0.56 -8.23
C SER A 250 12.21 0.76 -7.89
N GLY A 251 10.94 0.92 -8.25
CA GLY A 251 10.14 2.10 -7.92
C GLY A 251 9.38 2.65 -9.13
N ARG A 252 9.14 3.96 -9.14
CA ARG A 252 8.42 4.69 -10.18
C ARG A 252 9.33 5.69 -10.87
N ALA A 253 9.11 5.89 -12.17
CA ALA A 253 9.74 6.93 -12.97
C ALA A 253 9.01 8.28 -12.83
N ASP A 254 7.76 8.25 -12.35
CA ASP A 254 6.90 9.39 -12.09
C ASP A 254 6.55 9.51 -10.59
N ASP A 255 5.70 10.49 -10.25
CA ASP A 255 5.30 10.80 -8.88
C ASP A 255 4.14 9.93 -8.35
N GLN A 256 3.78 8.85 -9.06
CA GLN A 256 2.77 7.91 -8.57
C GLN A 256 3.34 7.06 -7.44
N VAL A 257 2.48 6.64 -6.51
CA VAL A 257 2.88 5.73 -5.43
C VAL A 257 1.86 4.63 -5.26
N LYS A 258 2.34 3.45 -4.84
CA LYS A 258 1.49 2.38 -4.31
C LYS A 258 1.56 2.47 -2.80
N LEU A 259 0.44 2.68 -2.14
CA LEU A 259 0.34 2.74 -0.70
C LEU A 259 -0.76 1.78 -0.24
N ARG A 260 -0.36 0.69 0.43
CA ARG A 260 -1.29 -0.33 0.95
C ARG A 260 -2.18 -0.92 -0.14
N GLY A 261 -1.60 -1.15 -1.32
CA GLY A 261 -2.31 -1.68 -2.49
C GLY A 261 -3.14 -0.64 -3.29
N PHE A 262 -3.24 0.61 -2.84
CA PHE A 262 -3.88 1.68 -3.60
C PHE A 262 -2.86 2.42 -4.46
N ARG A 263 -3.19 2.65 -5.74
CA ARG A 263 -2.45 3.55 -6.61
C ARG A 263 -2.90 4.98 -6.33
N ILE A 264 -1.97 5.83 -5.91
CA ILE A 264 -2.23 7.23 -5.54
C ILE A 264 -1.38 8.13 -6.43
N GLU A 265 -2.05 9.10 -7.07
CA GLU A 265 -1.44 10.17 -7.84
C GLU A 265 -1.09 11.33 -6.91
N LEU A 266 0.17 11.45 -6.47
CA LEU A 266 0.56 12.52 -5.53
C LEU A 266 0.26 13.92 -6.09
N GLY A 267 0.44 14.09 -7.41
CA GLY A 267 0.12 15.36 -8.09
C GLY A 267 -1.37 15.72 -8.08
N GLU A 268 -2.29 14.75 -7.98
CA GLU A 268 -3.73 15.03 -7.85
C GLU A 268 -4.04 15.64 -6.48
N ILE A 269 -3.41 15.12 -5.43
CA ILE A 269 -3.51 15.67 -4.07
C ILE A 269 -2.95 17.10 -4.05
N ASP A 270 -1.78 17.31 -4.64
CA ASP A 270 -1.13 18.62 -4.70
C ASP A 270 -1.95 19.64 -5.48
N MET A 271 -2.56 19.21 -6.60
CA MET A 271 -3.50 20.01 -7.38
C MET A 271 -4.68 20.46 -6.53
N TYR A 272 -5.32 19.56 -5.77
CA TYR A 272 -6.45 19.95 -4.92
C TYR A 272 -5.99 20.83 -3.75
N LEU A 273 -4.90 20.48 -3.07
CA LEU A 273 -4.35 21.31 -1.99
C LEU A 273 -4.04 22.73 -2.46
N SER A 274 -3.57 22.91 -3.70
CA SER A 274 -3.30 24.24 -4.27
C SER A 274 -4.56 25.11 -4.48
N GLN A 275 -5.75 24.50 -4.46
CA GLN A 275 -7.03 25.20 -4.57
C GLN A 275 -7.58 25.60 -3.19
N HIS A 276 -6.98 25.13 -2.09
CA HIS A 276 -7.44 25.44 -0.74
C HIS A 276 -7.02 26.87 -0.36
N PRO A 277 -7.93 27.74 0.13
CA PRO A 277 -7.64 29.17 0.34
C PRO A 277 -6.46 29.48 1.27
N ARG A 278 -6.16 28.57 2.21
CA ARG A 278 -5.08 28.72 3.19
C ARG A 278 -3.71 28.22 2.71
N VAL A 279 -3.63 27.54 1.56
CA VAL A 279 -2.41 26.88 1.07
C VAL A 279 -1.81 27.69 -0.07
N ARG A 280 -0.57 28.14 0.11
CA ARG A 280 0.20 28.92 -0.87
C ARG A 280 1.10 28.03 -1.73
N GLU A 281 1.79 27.09 -1.11
CA GLU A 281 2.62 26.07 -1.76
C GLU A 281 2.34 24.73 -1.11
N ASN A 282 2.49 23.63 -1.86
CA ASN A 282 2.40 22.30 -1.29
C ASN A 282 3.25 21.30 -2.06
N VAL A 283 3.58 20.20 -1.39
CA VAL A 283 4.11 18.98 -2.00
C VAL A 283 3.74 17.79 -1.12
N THR A 284 3.14 16.76 -1.73
CA THR A 284 2.73 15.55 -1.03
C THR A 284 3.69 14.42 -1.36
N LEU A 285 4.12 13.69 -0.33
CA LEU A 285 5.14 12.66 -0.44
C LEU A 285 4.80 11.48 0.46
N VAL A 286 5.18 10.28 0.04
CA VAL A 286 5.20 9.12 0.94
C VAL A 286 6.48 9.15 1.76
N ARG A 287 6.35 9.08 3.08
CA ARG A 287 7.46 9.01 4.02
C ARG A 287 7.30 7.87 4.99
N ARG A 288 8.44 7.34 5.44
CA ARG A 288 8.47 6.34 6.50
C ARG A 288 8.44 7.04 7.85
N ASP A 289 7.50 6.67 8.70
CA ASP A 289 7.44 7.16 10.07
C ASP A 289 8.48 6.47 10.97
N LYS A 290 8.39 6.69 12.29
CA LYS A 290 9.30 6.09 13.29
C LYS A 290 9.28 4.56 13.32
N ASP A 291 8.22 3.93 12.80
CA ASP A 291 8.01 2.49 12.75
C ASP A 291 8.39 1.90 11.37
N GLU A 292 9.02 2.70 10.50
CA GLU A 292 9.34 2.39 9.09
C GLU A 292 8.09 2.19 8.19
N GLU A 293 6.91 2.60 8.66
CA GLU A 293 5.66 2.45 7.91
C GLU A 293 5.46 3.60 6.92
N GLN A 294 5.03 3.26 5.70
CA GLN A 294 4.75 4.26 4.68
C GLN A 294 3.49 5.06 5.02
N THR A 295 3.64 6.38 5.04
CA THR A 295 2.63 7.35 5.40
C THR A 295 2.62 8.51 4.41
N LEU A 296 1.42 8.94 4.02
CA LEU A 296 1.20 10.06 3.12
C LEU A 296 1.30 11.38 3.90
N VAL A 297 2.29 12.20 3.56
CA VAL A 297 2.60 13.47 4.24
C VAL A 297 2.52 14.62 3.23
N SER A 298 1.73 15.64 3.54
CA SER A 298 1.69 16.89 2.77
C SER A 298 2.45 17.99 3.48
N TYR A 299 3.52 18.48 2.86
CA TYR A 299 4.25 19.66 3.31
C TYR A 299 3.62 20.87 2.65
N ILE A 300 3.18 21.83 3.45
CA ILE A 300 2.45 23.00 2.96
C ILE A 300 3.12 24.28 3.43
N VAL A 301 2.99 25.34 2.65
CA VAL A 301 3.28 26.70 3.08
C VAL A 301 1.97 27.46 3.07
N LEU A 302 1.66 28.13 4.18
CA LEU A 302 0.43 28.89 4.32
C LEU A 302 0.53 30.24 3.60
N THR A 303 -0.62 30.81 3.29
CA THR A 303 -0.73 32.20 2.83
C THR A 303 -0.46 33.17 3.99
N ASP A 304 0.02 34.38 3.70
CA ASP A 304 0.51 35.34 4.69
C ASP A 304 -0.48 35.68 5.82
N ALA A 305 -1.79 35.63 5.54
CA ALA A 305 -2.86 35.88 6.50
C ALA A 305 -2.95 34.85 7.65
N HIS A 306 -2.20 33.75 7.60
CA HIS A 306 -2.29 32.63 8.53
C HIS A 306 -0.93 32.23 9.15
N HIS A 307 0.05 33.13 9.15
CA HIS A 307 1.38 32.88 9.73
C HIS A 307 1.47 33.08 11.26
N GLU A 308 0.38 33.42 11.93
CA GLU A 308 0.38 33.56 13.39
C GLU A 308 0.45 32.21 14.08
N GLY A 309 1.59 31.91 14.73
CA GLY A 309 1.79 30.64 15.42
C GLY A 309 3.24 30.38 15.84
N SER A 310 3.51 29.16 16.26
CA SER A 310 4.84 28.74 16.72
C SER A 310 5.76 28.42 15.54
N GLN A 311 7.02 28.84 15.67
CA GLN A 311 8.07 28.54 14.69
C GLN A 311 9.12 27.65 15.35
N HIS A 312 9.47 26.56 14.67
CA HIS A 312 10.45 25.61 15.16
C HIS A 312 11.45 25.27 14.06
N ASP A 313 12.72 25.17 14.43
CA ASP A 313 13.80 24.77 13.54
C ASP A 313 14.31 23.39 13.96
N ARG A 314 14.13 22.37 13.11
CA ARG A 314 14.68 21.02 13.36
C ARG A 314 15.39 20.53 12.11
N GLY A 315 16.72 20.36 12.21
CA GLY A 315 17.56 20.05 11.06
C GLY A 315 17.43 21.12 9.97
N HIS A 316 17.11 20.69 8.75
CA HIS A 316 16.91 21.57 7.59
C HIS A 316 15.47 22.07 7.42
N LEU A 317 14.52 21.58 8.23
CA LEU A 317 13.13 22.00 8.19
C LEU A 317 12.89 23.23 9.08
N ARG A 318 12.01 24.11 8.60
CA ARG A 318 11.59 25.36 9.26
C ARG A 318 10.07 25.31 9.38
N TYR A 319 9.60 24.82 10.52
CA TYR A 319 8.18 24.64 10.79
C TYR A 319 7.52 25.98 11.08
N ALA A 320 6.31 26.17 10.55
CA ALA A 320 5.50 27.37 10.76
C ALA A 320 4.07 26.93 11.11
N VAL A 321 3.89 26.47 12.35
CA VAL A 321 2.65 25.86 12.82
C VAL A 321 1.70 26.97 13.28
N PRO A 322 0.55 27.17 12.63
CA PRO A 322 -0.39 28.23 13.01
C PRO A 322 -1.08 27.90 14.35
N ARG A 323 -1.61 28.91 15.05
CA ARG A 323 -2.32 28.69 16.33
C ARG A 323 -3.55 27.79 16.18
N ASP A 324 -4.24 27.89 15.06
CA ASP A 324 -5.43 27.11 14.71
C ASP A 324 -5.08 25.86 13.88
N PHE A 325 -3.94 25.22 14.18
CA PHE A 325 -3.43 24.11 13.38
C PHE A 325 -4.37 22.90 13.31
N ASP A 326 -5.05 22.57 14.41
CA ASP A 326 -6.02 21.47 14.41
C ASP A 326 -7.22 21.79 13.49
N ASP A 327 -7.71 23.04 13.50
CA ASP A 327 -8.78 23.51 12.59
C ASP A 327 -8.34 23.54 11.13
N LEU A 328 -7.09 23.96 10.87
CA LEU A 328 -6.49 23.88 9.54
C LEU A 328 -6.46 22.43 9.03
N CYS A 329 -6.01 21.49 9.85
CA CYS A 329 -5.95 20.08 9.47
C CYS A 329 -7.35 19.51 9.18
N ALA A 330 -8.33 19.82 10.03
CA ALA A 330 -9.71 19.41 9.82
C ALA A 330 -10.28 19.96 8.50
N SER A 331 -10.11 21.27 8.27
CA SER A 331 -10.57 21.95 7.05
C SER A 331 -9.93 21.39 5.78
N LEU A 332 -8.62 21.14 5.79
CA LEU A 332 -7.92 20.53 4.65
C LEU A 332 -8.41 19.10 4.38
N ARG A 333 -8.56 18.28 5.41
CA ARG A 333 -9.02 16.89 5.25
C ARG A 333 -10.45 16.83 4.76
N GLU A 334 -11.34 17.66 5.30
CA GLU A 334 -12.71 17.77 4.83
C GLU A 334 -12.75 18.18 3.35
N PHE A 335 -12.00 19.22 2.98
CA PHE A 335 -11.89 19.68 1.59
C PHE A 335 -11.40 18.56 0.65
N LEU A 336 -10.39 17.80 1.06
CA LEU A 336 -9.87 16.68 0.26
C LEU A 336 -10.84 15.50 0.20
N ARG A 337 -11.53 15.13 1.29
CA ARG A 337 -12.51 14.02 1.32
C ARG A 337 -13.67 14.21 0.34
N HIS A 338 -14.02 15.45 0.01
CA HIS A 338 -15.03 15.77 -1.00
C HIS A 338 -14.56 15.53 -2.45
N LYS A 339 -13.25 15.41 -2.68
CA LYS A 339 -12.63 15.36 -4.01
C LYS A 339 -11.84 14.08 -4.26
N LEU A 340 -11.34 13.47 -3.20
CA LEU A 340 -10.47 12.31 -3.21
C LEU A 340 -11.08 11.17 -2.39
N PRO A 341 -10.80 9.91 -2.78
CA PRO A 341 -11.13 8.78 -1.93
C PRO A 341 -10.34 8.83 -0.62
N ALA A 342 -10.91 8.27 0.46
CA ALA A 342 -10.34 8.35 1.81
C ALA A 342 -8.87 7.89 1.91
N TYR A 343 -8.45 6.90 1.10
CA TYR A 343 -7.07 6.40 1.10
C TYR A 343 -6.04 7.38 0.50
N ALA A 344 -6.48 8.38 -0.27
CA ALA A 344 -5.62 9.41 -0.88
C ALA A 344 -5.56 10.70 -0.05
N VAL A 345 -6.26 10.77 1.09
CA VAL A 345 -6.21 11.91 2.00
C VAL A 345 -4.95 11.80 2.88
N PRO A 346 -4.07 12.81 2.91
CA PRO A 346 -2.85 12.81 3.71
C PRO A 346 -3.11 12.58 5.20
N ALA A 347 -2.37 11.65 5.79
CA ALA A 347 -2.45 11.36 7.22
C ALA A 347 -1.77 12.46 8.05
N VAL A 348 -0.70 13.07 7.52
CA VAL A 348 0.06 14.12 8.19
C VAL A 348 0.13 15.36 7.31
N VAL A 349 -0.19 16.51 7.89
CA VAL A 349 0.00 17.83 7.28
C VAL A 349 1.15 18.51 8.03
N CYS A 350 2.14 19.02 7.30
CA CYS A 350 3.34 19.64 7.86
C CYS A 350 3.48 21.09 7.34
N PRO A 351 3.06 22.10 8.12
CA PRO A 351 3.26 23.50 7.77
C PRO A 351 4.74 23.91 7.89
N LEU A 352 5.28 24.45 6.80
CA LEU A 352 6.63 24.96 6.71
C LEU A 352 6.61 26.45 6.38
N ARG A 353 7.67 27.16 6.76
CA ARG A 353 7.88 28.57 6.38
C ARG A 353 8.12 28.72 4.87
N LYS A 354 8.80 27.74 4.27
CA LYS A 354 9.05 27.63 2.83
C LYS A 354 9.39 26.19 2.48
N LEU A 355 9.10 25.76 1.25
CA LEU A 355 9.61 24.48 0.75
C LEU A 355 11.12 24.58 0.49
N PRO A 356 11.92 23.56 0.85
CA PRO A 356 13.33 23.51 0.48
C PRO A 356 13.46 23.33 -1.02
N LEU A 357 14.37 24.07 -1.64
CA LEU A 357 14.62 24.03 -3.08
C LEU A 357 16.06 23.55 -3.33
N THR A 358 16.22 22.76 -4.39
CA THR A 358 17.51 22.42 -5.00
C THR A 358 18.16 23.68 -5.60
N PRO A 359 19.48 23.66 -5.91
CA PRO A 359 20.14 24.78 -6.62
C PRO A 359 19.47 25.16 -7.94
N ASN A 360 18.73 24.22 -8.56
CA ASN A 360 17.99 24.42 -9.81
C ASN A 360 16.56 24.96 -9.59
N GLY A 361 16.20 25.35 -8.36
CA GLY A 361 14.90 25.94 -8.05
C GLY A 361 13.72 24.95 -7.97
N LYS A 362 13.97 23.64 -8.10
CA LYS A 362 12.94 22.60 -7.87
C LYS A 362 12.84 22.22 -6.40
N VAL A 363 11.68 21.79 -5.92
CA VAL A 363 11.50 21.27 -4.55
C VAL A 363 12.48 20.12 -4.29
N ASP A 364 13.26 20.26 -3.23
CA ASP A 364 14.18 19.22 -2.76
C ASP A 364 13.41 18.20 -1.91
N LYS A 365 12.90 17.16 -2.57
CA LYS A 365 12.17 16.07 -1.91
C LYS A 365 13.04 15.35 -0.87
N HIS A 366 14.37 15.30 -1.02
CA HIS A 366 15.26 14.65 -0.04
C HIS A 366 15.37 15.44 1.26
N ALA A 367 15.29 16.77 1.18
CA ALA A 367 15.27 17.66 2.33
C ALA A 367 13.94 17.69 3.10
N LEU A 368 12.95 16.89 2.70
CA LEU A 368 11.63 16.77 3.33
C LEU A 368 11.43 15.38 3.97
N PRO A 369 12.14 15.01 5.06
CA PRO A 369 11.93 13.74 5.77
C PRO A 369 10.60 13.74 6.54
N PHE A 370 10.16 12.57 7.04
CA PHE A 370 8.98 12.48 7.90
C PHE A 370 9.06 13.52 9.04
N PRO A 371 8.01 14.34 9.24
CA PRO A 371 8.07 15.47 10.13
C PRO A 371 8.11 15.02 11.59
N ASP A 372 8.71 15.85 12.44
CA ASP A 372 8.58 15.66 13.88
C ASP A 372 7.17 16.08 14.30
N THR A 373 6.29 15.10 14.44
CA THR A 373 4.90 15.34 14.84
C THR A 373 4.81 16.00 16.21
N SER A 374 5.80 15.85 17.10
CA SER A 374 5.78 16.53 18.40
C SER A 374 5.88 18.07 18.28
N LEU A 375 6.52 18.57 17.22
CA LEU A 375 6.61 20.02 16.93
C LEU A 375 5.38 20.57 16.22
N LEU A 376 4.67 19.72 15.48
CA LEU A 376 3.40 20.08 14.85
C LEU A 376 2.29 20.25 15.89
N TYR A 377 2.41 19.54 17.02
CA TYR A 377 1.35 19.40 18.00
C TYR A 377 1.77 19.89 19.41
N GLY A 378 2.73 20.83 19.49
CA GLY A 378 3.39 21.30 20.73
C GLY A 378 3.17 22.77 21.14
N GLU A 379 3.13 22.99 22.47
CA GLU A 379 3.06 24.21 23.31
C GLU A 379 1.79 25.10 23.36
N SER A 380 0.92 25.16 22.35
CA SER A 380 -0.27 26.06 22.41
C SER A 380 -1.58 25.36 22.81
N ALA A 381 -1.65 24.78 24.03
CA ALA A 381 -2.92 24.25 24.56
C ALA A 381 -3.03 24.33 26.08
N ALA A 382 -2.57 25.43 26.68
CA ALA A 382 -2.84 25.74 28.09
C ALA A 382 -4.28 26.24 28.36
N ALA A 383 -5.19 26.16 27.38
CA ALA A 383 -6.56 26.67 27.51
C ALA A 383 -7.61 25.67 27.01
N ALA A 384 -7.75 24.55 27.72
CA ALA A 384 -9.02 23.82 27.87
C ALA A 384 -8.89 22.75 28.97
N SER A 385 -8.40 23.16 30.14
CA SER A 385 -8.61 22.40 31.38
C SER A 385 -10.03 22.67 31.87
N SER A 386 -11.03 22.10 31.20
CA SER A 386 -12.36 21.92 31.77
C SER A 386 -13.14 20.88 30.97
N ALA A 387 -12.83 19.61 31.20
CA ALA A 387 -13.81 18.55 31.00
C ALA A 387 -13.72 17.66 32.24
N THR A 388 -14.69 17.88 33.10
CA THR A 388 -15.12 17.04 34.21
C THR A 388 -15.03 15.56 33.82
N ALA A 389 -14.03 14.86 34.35
CA ALA A 389 -14.17 13.43 34.57
C ALA A 389 -15.13 13.29 35.75
N ASP A 390 -16.43 13.26 35.47
CA ASP A 390 -17.34 12.62 36.39
C ASP A 390 -16.97 11.12 36.41
N GLU A 391 -16.83 10.61 37.63
CA GLU A 391 -16.52 9.22 37.97
C GLU A 391 -17.67 8.28 37.58
N ASP A 392 -17.91 8.08 36.28
CA ASP A 392 -18.82 7.06 35.77
C ASP A 392 -18.06 5.82 35.25
N ASP A 393 -18.77 4.68 35.16
CA ASP A 393 -18.30 3.31 34.83
C ASP A 393 -17.32 3.17 33.64
N PHE A 394 -17.21 4.19 32.77
CA PHE A 394 -16.32 4.21 31.61
C PHE A 394 -14.96 4.90 31.85
N GLY A 395 -14.74 5.56 33.00
CA GLY A 395 -13.55 6.36 33.28
C GLY A 395 -12.24 5.57 33.22
N ALA A 396 -12.23 4.36 33.76
CA ALA A 396 -11.07 3.46 33.69
C ALA A 396 -10.78 2.98 32.26
N ALA A 397 -11.83 2.62 31.50
CA ALA A 397 -11.69 2.20 30.11
C ALA A 397 -11.21 3.35 29.21
N TYR A 398 -11.71 4.57 29.44
CA TYR A 398 -11.29 5.78 28.75
C TYR A 398 -9.83 6.13 29.02
N ALA A 399 -9.37 6.01 30.28
CA ALA A 399 -7.97 6.23 30.63
C ALA A 399 -7.03 5.23 29.93
N THR A 400 -7.39 3.94 29.91
CA THR A 400 -6.63 2.91 29.19
C THR A 400 -6.61 3.17 27.68
N LEU A 401 -7.75 3.52 27.07
CA LEU A 401 -7.82 3.88 25.65
C LEU A 401 -6.93 5.08 25.31
N ARG A 402 -6.89 6.11 26.16
CA ARG A 402 -6.01 7.26 25.98
C ARG A 402 -4.54 6.86 26.06
N ALA A 403 -4.14 6.05 27.04
CA ALA A 403 -2.76 5.58 27.14
C ALA A 403 -2.34 4.77 25.90
N LEU A 404 -3.22 3.89 25.41
CA LEU A 404 -3.00 3.11 24.19
C LEU A 404 -2.86 3.99 22.95
N TRP A 405 -3.74 4.98 22.78
CA TRP A 405 -3.64 5.95 21.68
C TRP A 405 -2.36 6.77 21.75
N ALA A 406 -1.98 7.25 22.93
CA ALA A 406 -0.77 8.03 23.14
C ALA A 406 0.48 7.24 22.75
N ASP A 407 0.56 5.98 23.17
CA ASP A 407 1.66 5.08 22.85
C ASP A 407 1.73 4.76 21.35
N LEU A 408 0.61 4.34 20.76
CA LEU A 408 0.53 3.96 19.34
C LEU A 408 0.80 5.15 18.40
N LEU A 409 0.23 6.32 18.70
CA LEU A 409 0.39 7.51 17.88
C LEU A 409 1.67 8.29 18.20
N GLY A 410 2.33 7.98 19.32
CA GLY A 410 3.49 8.73 19.80
C GLY A 410 3.17 10.18 20.19
N VAL A 411 1.95 10.44 20.65
CA VAL A 411 1.47 11.78 21.05
C VAL A 411 1.28 11.85 22.56
N PRO A 412 1.52 13.00 23.21
CA PRO A 412 1.27 13.13 24.64
C PRO A 412 -0.21 12.97 24.99
N GLU A 413 -0.54 12.20 26.04
CA GLU A 413 -1.94 11.95 26.45
C GLU A 413 -2.78 13.21 26.59
N ARG A 414 -2.20 14.31 27.09
CA ARG A 414 -2.88 15.62 27.26
C ARG A 414 -3.53 16.18 25.98
N ARG A 415 -3.13 15.70 24.80
CA ARG A 415 -3.70 16.10 23.48
C ARG A 415 -4.89 15.23 23.06
N LEU A 416 -5.08 14.07 23.68
CA LEU A 416 -6.19 13.18 23.37
C LEU A 416 -7.46 13.74 24.01
N ARG A 417 -8.18 14.54 23.22
CA ARG A 417 -9.51 15.02 23.56
C ARG A 417 -10.53 13.90 23.35
N PRO A 418 -11.66 13.90 24.07
CA PRO A 418 -12.73 12.93 23.86
C PRO A 418 -13.27 12.91 22.42
N ASP A 419 -13.18 14.05 21.71
CA ASP A 419 -13.63 14.25 20.33
C ASP A 419 -12.50 14.13 19.29
N ALA A 420 -11.29 13.72 19.70
CA ALA A 420 -10.17 13.56 18.77
C ALA A 420 -10.37 12.33 17.87
N HIS A 421 -10.14 12.50 16.57
CA HIS A 421 -10.26 11.42 15.61
C HIS A 421 -8.91 10.69 15.41
N PHE A 422 -8.90 9.35 15.48
CA PHE A 422 -7.69 8.53 15.48
C PHE A 422 -6.80 8.77 14.25
N PHE A 423 -7.42 8.77 13.07
CA PHE A 423 -6.71 8.96 11.80
C PHE A 423 -6.24 10.40 11.61
N ASP A 424 -6.92 11.35 12.26
CA ASP A 424 -6.55 12.76 12.18
C ASP A 424 -5.29 13.06 13.01
N MET A 425 -4.98 12.18 13.97
CA MET A 425 -3.79 12.22 14.81
C MET A 425 -2.63 11.40 14.24
N GLY A 426 -2.72 10.95 12.98
CA GLY A 426 -1.69 10.14 12.32
C GLY A 426 -1.93 8.62 12.41
N GLY A 427 -3.06 8.19 12.97
CA GLY A 427 -3.47 6.80 12.99
C GLY A 427 -3.70 6.26 11.58
N HIS A 428 -3.56 4.95 11.43
CA HIS A 428 -3.82 4.26 10.17
C HIS A 428 -4.31 2.83 10.40
N SER A 429 -4.76 2.14 9.35
CA SER A 429 -5.36 0.79 9.43
C SER A 429 -4.54 -0.22 10.24
N ILE A 430 -3.21 -0.25 10.08
CA ILE A 430 -2.31 -1.10 10.89
C ILE A 430 -2.28 -0.66 12.36
N LEU A 431 -2.17 0.64 12.66
CA LEU A 431 -2.23 1.13 14.05
C LEU A 431 -3.62 0.91 14.66
N ALA A 432 -4.69 1.04 13.89
CA ALA A 432 -6.06 0.73 14.30
C ALA A 432 -6.21 -0.76 14.60
N THR A 433 -5.55 -1.62 13.81
CA THR A 433 -5.49 -3.07 14.05
C THR A 433 -4.71 -3.38 15.34
N ARG A 434 -3.55 -2.73 15.55
CA ARG A 434 -2.79 -2.85 16.80
C ARG A 434 -3.58 -2.32 18.01
N LEU A 435 -4.34 -1.25 17.81
CA LEU A 435 -5.21 -0.66 18.82
C LEU A 435 -6.31 -1.65 19.22
N THR A 436 -7.07 -2.21 18.28
CA THR A 436 -8.13 -3.17 18.61
C THR A 436 -7.59 -4.43 19.28
N LEU A 437 -6.40 -4.89 18.87
CA LEU A 437 -5.70 -6.00 19.54
C LEU A 437 -5.37 -5.69 21.00
N ARG A 438 -4.84 -4.50 21.29
CA ARG A 438 -4.45 -4.10 22.65
C ARG A 438 -5.65 -3.74 23.51
N VAL A 439 -6.69 -3.17 22.93
CA VAL A 439 -7.98 -2.98 23.60
C VAL A 439 -8.55 -4.32 24.04
N GLY A 440 -8.46 -5.35 23.19
CA GLY A 440 -8.91 -6.70 23.55
C GLY A 440 -8.13 -7.31 24.72
N SER A 441 -6.80 -7.13 24.77
CA SER A 441 -5.97 -7.64 25.88
C SER A 441 -6.13 -6.84 27.16
N ASP A 442 -6.14 -5.51 27.07
CA ASP A 442 -5.97 -4.62 28.23
C ASP A 442 -7.32 -4.26 28.87
N LEU A 443 -8.42 -4.34 28.12
CA LEU A 443 -9.79 -4.10 28.63
C LEU A 443 -10.65 -5.36 28.73
N GLY A 444 -10.10 -6.54 28.41
CA GLY A 444 -10.83 -7.81 28.50
C GLY A 444 -12.05 -7.91 27.58
N VAL A 445 -12.11 -7.08 26.53
CA VAL A 445 -13.19 -7.07 25.55
C VAL A 445 -12.86 -8.09 24.45
N ALA A 446 -13.61 -9.19 24.38
CA ALA A 446 -13.49 -10.11 23.26
C ALA A 446 -13.94 -9.43 21.96
N ASP A 447 -13.10 -9.48 20.93
CA ASP A 447 -13.43 -9.08 19.55
C ASP A 447 -13.86 -7.61 19.37
N ALA A 448 -13.05 -6.63 19.83
CA ALA A 448 -13.25 -5.22 19.43
C ALA A 448 -13.08 -5.11 17.90
N PRO A 449 -14.17 -4.90 17.10
CA PRO A 449 -14.09 -4.92 15.66
C PRO A 449 -13.28 -3.73 15.17
N LEU A 450 -12.39 -3.95 14.20
CA LEU A 450 -11.63 -2.87 13.57
C LEU A 450 -12.54 -1.76 13.00
N ALA A 451 -13.74 -2.13 12.56
CA ALA A 451 -14.77 -1.21 12.08
C ALA A 451 -15.28 -0.22 13.15
N LEU A 452 -14.99 -0.40 14.45
CA LEU A 452 -15.31 0.60 15.47
C LEU A 452 -14.31 1.75 15.53
N VAL A 453 -13.11 1.56 14.96
CA VAL A 453 -12.08 2.60 14.91
C VAL A 453 -12.26 3.50 13.68
N PHE A 454 -12.81 2.95 12.59
CA PHE A 454 -13.16 3.64 11.34
C PHE A 454 -14.55 4.26 11.41
#